data_AF-A0A5B6VQ38-F1
#
_entry.id   AF-A0A5B6VQ38-F1
#
_cell.length_a   1.000
_cell.length_b   1.000
_cell.length_c   1.000
_cell.angle_alpha   90.00
_cell.angle_beta   90.00
_cell.angle_gamma   90.00
#
_symmetry.space_group_name_H-M   'P 1'
#
loop_
_entity.id
_entity.type
_entity.pdbx_description
1 polymer ?
#
loop_
_entity_poly.entity_id
_entity_poly.type
_entity_poly.pdbx_seq_one_letter_code
_entity_poly.pdbx_strand_id
1 'polypeptide(L)'
;MDIREELKSVLNYEKLLWKQKAKCDWLNLGDRNTKYFHSLTIQRGNSNRIIALCLDNGEWSSDQDVLHFEVEEVFAGRGIDPDLNNTMLVLIPKVNNPKSFTQFRPISLCSILYKLVMKVIVNRFKLVFPNLISQEQAGFIAGRNISDNIIIAQEVIHSIKRKRSDQK
;
A
#
# COMPACT_ATOMS: atom_id res chain seq x y z
N MET A 1 11.40 -33.48 -29.46
CA MET A 1 11.44 -32.03 -29.24
C MET A 1 12.88 -31.68 -28.95
N ASP A 2 13.52 -30.84 -29.78
CA ASP A 2 14.97 -30.61 -29.74
C ASP A 2 15.32 -29.76 -28.51
N ILE A 3 16.18 -30.30 -27.64
CA ILE A 3 16.67 -29.65 -26.41
C ILE A 3 17.24 -28.25 -26.72
N ARG A 4 17.74 -28.04 -27.95
CA ARG A 4 18.23 -26.73 -28.41
C ARG A 4 17.13 -25.70 -28.60
N GLU A 5 15.93 -26.10 -29.02
CA GLU A 5 14.78 -25.19 -29.11
C GLU A 5 14.26 -24.83 -27.72
N GLU A 6 14.19 -25.82 -26.83
CA GLU A 6 13.74 -25.60 -25.45
C GLU A 6 14.69 -24.66 -24.69
N LEU A 7 16.00 -24.85 -24.86
CA LEU A 7 17.02 -23.94 -24.32
C LEU A 7 16.88 -22.51 -24.88
N LYS A 8 16.65 -22.36 -26.20
CA LYS A 8 16.44 -21.04 -26.81
C LYS A 8 15.18 -20.35 -26.27
N SER A 9 14.12 -21.12 -26.06
CA SER A 9 12.89 -20.66 -25.43
C SER A 9 13.17 -20.11 -24.04
N VAL A 10 13.79 -20.92 -23.17
CA VAL A 10 14.12 -20.53 -21.77
C VAL A 10 15.00 -19.28 -21.74
N LEU A 11 16.04 -19.21 -22.59
CA LEU A 11 16.94 -18.05 -22.65
C LEU A 11 16.20 -16.77 -23.11
N ASN A 12 15.23 -16.90 -24.01
CA ASN A 12 14.42 -15.79 -24.45
C ASN A 12 13.46 -15.31 -23.34
N TYR A 13 12.87 -16.24 -22.57
CA TYR A 13 12.08 -15.91 -21.38
C TYR A 13 12.92 -15.20 -20.33
N GLU A 14 14.14 -15.68 -20.07
CA GLU A 14 15.05 -15.05 -19.11
C GLU A 14 15.41 -13.61 -19.55
N LYS A 15 15.71 -13.39 -20.83
CA LYS A 15 15.92 -12.04 -21.37
C LYS A 15 14.70 -11.14 -21.22
N LEU A 16 13.50 -11.66 -21.51
CA LEU A 16 12.26 -10.90 -21.37
C LEU A 16 12.00 -10.53 -19.89
N LEU A 17 12.28 -11.47 -18.99
CA LEU A 17 12.20 -11.31 -17.54
C LEU A 17 13.17 -10.23 -17.06
N TRP A 18 14.43 -10.27 -17.47
CA TRP A 18 15.42 -9.24 -17.13
C TRP A 18 15.04 -7.86 -17.69
N LYS A 19 14.47 -7.80 -18.91
CA LYS A 19 13.98 -6.54 -19.50
C LYS A 19 12.80 -5.95 -18.73
N GLN A 20 11.88 -6.79 -18.25
CA GLN A 20 10.75 -6.34 -17.45
C GLN A 20 11.15 -5.96 -16.03
N LYS A 21 12.00 -6.76 -15.37
CA LYS A 21 12.63 -6.39 -14.08
C LYS A 21 13.33 -5.06 -14.20
N ALA A 22 14.18 -4.87 -15.21
CA ALA A 22 14.85 -3.60 -15.45
C ALA A 22 13.88 -2.43 -15.69
N LYS A 23 12.70 -2.65 -16.30
CA LYS A 23 11.69 -1.60 -16.52
C LYS A 23 10.87 -1.30 -15.26
N CYS A 24 10.51 -2.31 -14.47
CA CYS A 24 9.91 -2.13 -13.15
C CYS A 24 10.90 -1.47 -12.19
N ASP A 25 12.15 -1.90 -12.20
CA ASP A 25 13.25 -1.27 -11.49
C ASP A 25 13.45 0.15 -12.01
N TRP A 26 13.42 0.41 -13.30
CA TRP A 26 13.48 1.78 -13.82
C TRP A 26 12.24 2.62 -13.46
N LEU A 27 11.06 2.03 -13.34
CA LEU A 27 9.87 2.72 -12.81
C LEU A 27 10.05 3.02 -11.32
N ASN A 28 10.54 2.07 -10.52
CA ASN A 28 10.81 2.22 -9.09
C ASN A 28 12.00 3.17 -8.81
N LEU A 29 13.04 3.13 -9.63
CA LEU A 29 14.27 3.91 -9.54
C LEU A 29 14.12 5.26 -10.25
N GLY A 30 13.23 5.38 -11.24
CA GLY A 30 12.83 6.62 -11.89
C GLY A 30 11.89 7.45 -11.02
N ASP A 31 11.18 6.79 -10.10
CA ASP A 31 10.50 7.42 -8.96
C ASP A 31 11.47 7.81 -7.82
N ARG A 32 12.80 7.77 -8.04
CA ARG A 32 13.79 8.37 -7.13
C ARG A 32 13.61 9.89 -7.09
N ASN A 33 12.67 10.29 -6.24
CA ASN A 33 12.74 11.48 -5.39
C ASN A 33 12.77 12.81 -6.10
N THR A 34 11.59 13.19 -6.59
CA THR A 34 11.20 14.59 -6.46
C THR A 34 11.32 14.94 -4.97
N LYS A 35 12.11 15.97 -4.66
CA LYS A 35 12.27 16.54 -3.31
C LYS A 35 10.92 16.64 -2.57
N TYR A 36 9.84 16.86 -3.32
CA TYR A 36 8.44 16.79 -2.90
C TYR A 36 8.03 15.49 -2.20
N PHE A 37 8.24 14.29 -2.77
CA PHE A 37 7.84 13.03 -2.10
C PHE A 37 8.67 12.71 -0.86
N HIS A 38 9.94 13.11 -0.84
CA HIS A 38 10.78 13.03 0.37
C HIS A 38 10.31 14.01 1.45
N SER A 39 10.03 15.25 1.08
CA SER A 39 9.43 16.23 1.96
C SER A 39 8.08 15.75 2.49
N LEU A 40 7.24 15.12 1.67
CA LEU A 40 5.98 14.52 2.11
C LEU A 40 6.19 13.31 3.02
N THR A 41 7.24 12.51 2.81
CA THR A 41 7.55 11.36 3.67
C THR A 41 8.08 11.83 5.03
N ILE A 42 8.92 12.86 5.05
CA ILE A 42 9.39 13.52 6.27
C ILE A 42 8.23 14.24 6.97
N GLN A 43 7.41 14.97 6.23
CA GLN A 43 6.21 15.62 6.76
C GLN A 43 5.23 14.57 7.29
N ARG A 44 5.07 13.43 6.63
CA ARG A 44 4.31 12.29 7.17
C ARG A 44 4.96 11.74 8.43
N GLY A 45 6.28 11.58 8.51
CA GLY A 45 6.97 11.22 9.74
C GLY A 45 6.69 12.22 10.87
N ASN A 46 6.72 13.51 10.56
CA ASN A 46 6.47 14.59 11.52
C ASN A 46 4.98 14.74 11.89
N SER A 47 4.05 14.50 10.97
CA SER A 47 2.60 14.49 11.21
C SER A 47 2.10 13.18 11.82
N ASN A 48 2.87 12.10 11.69
CA ASN A 48 2.67 10.84 12.41
C ASN A 48 3.30 10.90 13.80
N ARG A 49 4.12 11.92 14.10
CA ARG A 49 4.50 12.22 15.47
C ARG A 49 3.26 12.75 16.16
N ILE A 50 2.77 12.02 17.14
CA ILE A 50 1.63 12.45 17.93
C ILE A 50 2.14 13.57 18.83
N ILE A 51 1.70 14.79 18.56
CA ILE A 51 2.10 15.97 19.33
C ILE A 51 1.08 16.21 20.44
N ALA A 52 -0.22 16.10 20.13
CA ALA A 52 -1.29 16.20 21.11
C ALA A 52 -2.59 15.56 20.59
N LEU A 53 -3.48 15.17 21.50
CA LEU A 53 -4.87 14.80 21.23
C LEU A 53 -5.81 15.78 21.94
N CYS A 54 -6.93 16.07 21.30
CA CYS A 54 -8.07 16.72 21.93
C CYS A 54 -8.86 15.64 22.67
N LEU A 55 -9.04 15.81 23.97
CA LEU A 55 -9.83 14.94 24.82
C LEU A 55 -11.32 15.30 24.72
N ASP A 56 -12.19 14.42 25.21
CA ASP A 56 -13.65 14.61 25.20
C ASP A 56 -14.10 15.88 25.95
N ASN A 57 -13.27 16.36 26.90
CA ASN A 57 -13.52 17.61 27.62
C ASN A 57 -13.16 18.88 26.80
N GLY A 58 -12.66 18.72 25.56
CA GLY A 58 -12.24 19.80 24.67
C GLY A 58 -10.80 20.30 24.89
N GLU A 59 -10.06 19.70 25.82
CA GLU A 59 -8.67 20.08 26.11
C GLU A 59 -7.68 19.32 25.24
N TRP A 60 -6.61 20.00 24.84
CA TRP A 60 -5.50 19.37 24.13
C TRP A 60 -4.45 18.85 25.12
N SER A 61 -4.15 17.56 25.06
CA SER A 61 -3.08 16.94 25.83
C SER A 61 -2.00 16.38 24.91
N SER A 62 -0.75 16.77 25.19
CA SER A 62 0.45 16.20 24.59
C SER A 62 1.08 15.09 25.44
N ASP A 63 0.47 14.74 26.57
CA ASP A 63 1.01 13.78 27.51
C ASP A 63 0.87 12.36 26.98
N GLN A 64 1.99 11.65 26.85
CA GLN A 64 2.04 10.31 26.31
C GLN A 64 1.21 9.30 27.12
N ASP A 65 1.10 9.48 28.43
CA ASP A 65 0.33 8.58 29.28
C ASP A 65 -1.17 8.74 29.01
N VAL A 66 -1.61 9.99 28.80
CA VAL A 66 -3.00 10.31 28.41
C VAL A 66 -3.33 9.75 27.03
N LEU A 67 -2.41 9.91 26.07
CA LEU A 67 -2.55 9.36 24.72
C LEU A 67 -2.68 7.83 24.74
N HIS A 68 -1.88 7.17 25.58
CA HIS A 68 -1.90 5.72 25.72
C HIS A 68 -3.23 5.25 26.32
N PHE A 69 -3.65 5.87 27.42
CA PHE A 69 -4.90 5.58 28.10
C PHE A 69 -6.10 5.69 27.15
N GLU A 70 -6.18 6.76 26.35
CA GLU A 70 -7.31 6.97 25.45
C GLU A 70 -7.41 5.87 24.37
N VAL A 71 -6.27 5.41 23.85
CA VAL A 71 -6.24 4.31 22.89
C VAL A 71 -6.57 2.98 23.56
N GLU A 72 -6.05 2.73 24.76
CA GLU A 72 -6.33 1.49 25.51
C GLU A 72 -7.81 1.32 25.81
N GLU A 73 -8.47 2.39 26.25
CA GLU A 73 -9.88 2.37 26.61
C GLU A 73 -10.78 2.02 25.42
N VAL A 74 -10.45 2.49 24.22
CA VAL A 74 -11.13 2.07 22.99
C VAL A 74 -11.05 0.55 22.80
N PHE A 75 -9.92 -0.07 23.09
CA PHE A 75 -9.76 -1.52 22.99
C PHE A 75 -10.27 -2.28 24.23
N ALA A 76 -10.50 -1.60 25.34
CA ALA A 76 -11.18 -2.14 26.53
C ALA A 76 -12.72 -2.17 26.37
N GLY A 77 -13.25 -1.58 25.30
CA GLY A 77 -14.68 -1.61 24.96
C GLY A 77 -15.36 -0.25 25.00
N ARG A 78 -14.62 0.85 25.25
CA ARG A 78 -15.14 2.20 25.04
C ARG A 78 -15.48 2.38 23.56
N GLY A 79 -16.68 2.88 23.28
CA GLY A 79 -17.06 3.22 21.92
C GLY A 79 -16.13 4.29 21.35
N ILE A 80 -15.80 4.21 20.07
CA ILE A 80 -15.12 5.29 19.37
C ILE A 80 -16.15 6.41 19.16
N ASP A 81 -15.82 7.62 19.57
CA ASP A 81 -16.64 8.81 19.29
C ASP A 81 -16.98 8.87 17.78
N PRO A 82 -18.28 8.91 17.41
CA PRO A 82 -18.70 9.05 16.02
C PRO A 82 -18.01 10.20 15.27
N ASP A 83 -17.68 11.29 15.97
CA ASP A 83 -17.04 12.46 15.36
C ASP A 83 -15.56 12.21 15.00
N LEU A 84 -14.92 11.17 15.54
CA LEU A 84 -13.57 10.78 15.11
C LEU A 84 -13.52 10.31 13.66
N ASN A 85 -14.65 9.88 13.10
CA ASN A 85 -14.77 9.51 11.70
C ASN A 85 -15.02 10.71 10.78
N ASN A 86 -15.26 11.90 11.33
CA ASN A 86 -15.36 13.12 10.53
C ASN A 86 -13.97 13.45 9.98
N THR A 87 -13.84 13.46 8.65
CA THR A 87 -12.58 13.76 7.98
C THR A 87 -12.72 14.97 7.08
N MET A 88 -11.72 15.84 7.08
CA MET A 88 -11.65 16.92 6.11
C MET A 88 -11.15 16.37 4.77
N LEU A 89 -11.93 16.55 3.71
CA LEU A 89 -11.54 16.15 2.36
C LEU A 89 -10.68 17.24 1.72
N VAL A 90 -9.46 16.88 1.33
CA VAL A 90 -8.55 17.74 0.55
C VAL A 90 -8.41 17.17 -0.85
N LEU A 91 -8.57 18.02 -1.87
CA LEU A 91 -8.44 17.63 -3.27
C LEU A 91 -7.03 17.92 -3.78
N ILE A 92 -6.30 16.89 -4.16
CA ILE A 92 -4.97 17.02 -4.77
C ILE A 92 -5.09 16.85 -6.30
N PRO A 93 -4.64 17.83 -7.11
CA PRO A 93 -4.64 17.70 -8.57
C PRO A 93 -3.81 16.50 -9.06
N LYS A 94 -4.35 15.70 -9.98
CA LYS A 94 -3.60 14.66 -10.72
C LYS A 94 -2.87 15.21 -11.93
N VAL A 95 -3.35 16.33 -12.47
CA VAL A 95 -2.89 16.94 -13.73
C VAL A 95 -2.80 18.45 -13.58
N ASN A 96 -2.06 19.10 -14.48
CA ASN A 96 -1.99 20.56 -14.54
C ASN A 96 -3.34 21.15 -14.96
N ASN A 97 -3.77 22.22 -14.27
CA ASN A 97 -5.02 22.95 -14.50
C ASN A 97 -6.27 22.04 -14.57
N PRO A 98 -6.63 21.37 -13.47
CA PRO A 98 -7.76 20.43 -13.45
C PRO A 98 -9.09 21.15 -13.69
N LYS A 99 -9.93 20.58 -14.55
CA LYS A 99 -11.25 21.10 -14.96
C LYS A 99 -12.42 20.23 -14.50
N SER A 100 -12.16 19.02 -13.99
CA SER A 100 -13.19 18.08 -13.53
C SER A 100 -12.76 17.38 -12.24
N PHE A 101 -13.72 17.02 -11.39
CA PHE A 101 -13.49 16.32 -10.11
C PHE A 101 -12.73 14.99 -10.27
N THR A 102 -12.88 14.28 -11.39
CA THR A 102 -12.14 13.03 -11.66
C THR A 102 -10.63 13.24 -11.76
N GLN A 103 -10.21 14.46 -12.07
CA GLN A 103 -8.81 14.89 -12.17
C GLN A 103 -8.20 15.25 -10.81
N PHE A 104 -8.96 15.16 -9.73
CA PHE A 104 -8.44 15.27 -8.37
C PHE A 104 -8.35 13.89 -7.71
N ARG A 105 -7.38 13.74 -6.81
CA ARG A 105 -7.34 12.68 -5.80
C ARG A 105 -7.93 13.28 -4.52
N PRO A 106 -9.09 12.82 -4.04
CA PRO A 106 -9.53 13.16 -2.71
C PRO A 106 -8.64 12.47 -1.69
N ILE A 107 -8.19 13.22 -0.68
CA ILE A 107 -7.49 12.71 0.49
C ILE A 107 -8.31 13.08 1.71
N SER A 108 -8.74 12.08 2.47
CA SER A 108 -9.34 12.27 3.78
C SER A 108 -8.25 12.55 4.82
N LEU A 109 -8.31 13.72 5.45
CA LEU A 109 -7.50 14.06 6.60
C LEU A 109 -8.27 13.64 7.86
N CYS A 110 -7.95 12.45 8.36
CA CYS A 110 -8.50 11.91 9.61
C CYS A 110 -7.73 12.40 10.84
N SER A 111 -8.41 12.33 11.99
CA SER A 111 -7.85 12.68 13.30
C SER A 111 -6.66 11.77 13.65
N ILE A 112 -5.80 12.26 14.54
CA ILE A 112 -4.63 11.51 15.01
C ILE A 112 -5.07 10.30 15.84
N LEU A 113 -6.11 10.46 16.69
CA LEU A 113 -6.67 9.37 17.49
C LEU A 113 -7.21 8.24 16.59
N TYR A 114 -7.96 8.59 15.54
CA TYR A 114 -8.42 7.61 14.56
C TYR A 114 -7.23 6.84 13.92
N LYS A 115 -6.17 7.56 13.51
CA LYS A 115 -4.96 6.92 12.94
C LYS A 115 -4.28 5.99 13.94
N LEU A 116 -4.24 6.35 15.22
CA LEU A 116 -3.66 5.54 16.29
C LEU A 116 -4.43 4.23 16.48
N VAL A 117 -5.74 4.32 16.67
CA VAL A 117 -6.62 3.15 16.80
C VAL A 117 -6.47 2.24 15.59
N MET A 118 -6.54 2.81 14.38
CA MET A 118 -6.37 2.03 13.15
C MET A 118 -4.97 1.40 13.03
N LYS A 119 -3.92 2.07 13.51
CA LYS A 119 -2.57 1.52 13.50
C LYS A 119 -2.46 0.30 14.41
N VAL A 120 -3.07 0.33 15.59
CA VAL A 120 -3.12 -0.82 16.49
C VAL A 120 -3.87 -1.99 15.84
N ILE A 121 -5.04 -1.73 15.24
CA ILE A 121 -5.82 -2.75 14.51
C ILE A 121 -4.98 -3.38 13.38
N VAL A 122 -4.37 -2.56 12.52
CA VAL A 122 -3.53 -3.03 11.43
C VAL A 122 -2.36 -3.87 11.94
N ASN A 123 -1.72 -3.46 13.04
CA ASN A 123 -0.62 -4.24 13.62
C ASN A 123 -1.08 -5.59 14.16
N ARG A 124 -2.29 -5.69 14.74
CA ARG A 124 -2.89 -6.98 15.13
C ARG A 124 -3.21 -7.85 13.91
N PHE A 125 -3.77 -7.27 12.85
CA PHE A 125 -4.10 -7.98 11.62
C PHE A 125 -2.88 -8.49 10.85
N LYS A 126 -1.72 -7.83 10.94
CA LYS A 126 -0.48 -8.31 10.33
C LYS A 126 -0.10 -9.74 10.76
N LEU A 127 -0.50 -10.18 11.96
CA LEU A 127 -0.22 -11.52 12.46
C LEU A 127 -1.11 -12.59 11.80
N VAL A 128 -2.29 -12.20 11.31
CA VAL A 128 -3.32 -13.14 10.83
C VAL A 128 -3.45 -13.11 9.30
N PHE A 129 -3.30 -11.92 8.69
CA PHE A 129 -3.49 -11.71 7.25
C PHE A 129 -2.63 -12.58 6.34
N PRO A 130 -1.36 -12.91 6.66
CA PRO A 130 -0.57 -13.80 5.82
C PRO A 130 -1.21 -15.19 5.59
N ASN A 131 -2.02 -15.65 6.54
CA ASN A 131 -2.69 -16.95 6.48
C ASN A 131 -4.09 -16.89 5.83
N LEU A 132 -4.68 -15.70 5.72
CA LEU A 132 -6.02 -15.49 5.16
C LEU A 132 -6.01 -15.00 3.72
N ILE A 133 -4.87 -14.49 3.25
CA ILE A 133 -4.78 -13.83 1.95
C ILE A 133 -3.94 -14.69 0.99
N SER A 134 -4.51 -14.98 -0.17
CA SER A 134 -3.87 -15.77 -1.24
C SER A 134 -2.56 -15.15 -1.71
N GLN A 135 -1.64 -15.96 -2.23
CA GLN A 135 -0.30 -15.50 -2.62
C GLN A 135 -0.33 -14.45 -3.75
N GLU A 136 -1.38 -14.47 -4.57
CA GLU A 136 -1.59 -13.57 -5.72
C GLU A 136 -1.97 -12.14 -5.29
N GLN A 137 -2.34 -11.92 -4.02
CA GLN A 137 -2.53 -10.57 -3.50
C GLN A 137 -1.17 -9.99 -3.12
N ALA A 138 -0.55 -9.24 -4.02
CA ALA A 138 0.75 -8.61 -3.77
C ALA A 138 0.66 -7.20 -3.16
N GLY A 139 -0.47 -6.52 -3.35
CA GLY A 139 -0.65 -5.14 -2.89
C GLY A 139 -0.73 -5.03 -1.37
N PHE A 140 0.06 -4.11 -0.79
CA PHE A 140 -0.02 -3.72 0.64
C PHE A 140 0.27 -4.84 1.66
N ILE A 141 0.96 -5.91 1.24
CA ILE A 141 1.41 -7.00 2.13
C ILE A 141 2.92 -6.95 2.24
N ALA A 142 3.42 -6.96 3.48
CA ALA A 142 4.86 -6.93 3.73
C ALA A 142 5.54 -8.16 3.12
N GLY A 143 6.64 -7.95 2.39
CA GLY A 143 7.40 -9.01 1.76
C GLY A 143 6.86 -9.50 0.41
N ARG A 144 5.75 -8.94 -0.10
CA ARG A 144 5.24 -9.25 -1.46
C ARG A 144 5.48 -8.08 -2.41
N ASN A 145 5.83 -8.37 -3.66
CA ASN A 145 6.05 -7.35 -4.68
C ASN A 145 5.01 -7.49 -5.80
N ILE A 146 4.44 -6.39 -6.27
CA ILE A 146 3.50 -6.39 -7.39
C ILE A 146 4.09 -7.00 -8.67
N SER A 147 5.41 -6.96 -8.82
CA SER A 147 6.12 -7.61 -9.92
C SER A 147 5.99 -9.13 -9.90
N ASP A 148 5.79 -9.77 -8.74
CA ASP A 148 5.59 -11.21 -8.64
C ASP A 148 4.28 -11.63 -9.35
N ASN A 149 3.25 -10.78 -9.27
CA ASN A 149 1.99 -11.01 -9.98
C ASN A 149 2.14 -10.96 -11.51
N ILE A 150 3.08 -10.18 -12.02
CA ILE A 150 3.36 -10.13 -13.46
C ILE A 150 3.89 -11.50 -13.92
N ILE A 151 4.74 -12.14 -13.11
CA ILE A 151 5.32 -13.45 -13.39
C ILE A 151 4.22 -14.52 -13.36
N ILE A 152 3.40 -14.53 -12.31
CA ILE A 152 2.28 -15.47 -12.18
C ILE A 152 1.36 -15.38 -13.39
N ALA A 153 0.99 -14.15 -13.81
CA ALA A 153 0.15 -13.95 -14.99
C ALA A 153 0.77 -14.49 -16.27
N GLN A 154 2.08 -14.31 -16.47
CA GLN A 154 2.79 -14.83 -17.63
C GLN A 154 2.82 -16.37 -17.66
N GLU A 155 3.07 -17.00 -16.52
CA GLU A 155 3.11 -18.47 -16.40
C GLU A 155 1.74 -19.08 -16.69
N VAL A 156 0.67 -18.46 -16.18
CA VAL A 156 -0.71 -18.85 -16.48
C VAL A 156 -0.99 -18.76 -17.98
N ILE A 157 -0.64 -17.64 -18.63
CA ILE A 157 -0.81 -17.46 -20.09
C ILE A 157 -0.01 -18.51 -20.87
N HIS A 158 1.22 -18.79 -20.46
CA HIS A 158 2.08 -19.78 -21.09
C HIS A 158 1.48 -21.19 -21.00
N SER A 159 1.07 -21.59 -19.79
CA SER A 159 0.44 -22.89 -19.52
C SER A 159 -0.83 -23.11 -20.35
N ILE A 160 -1.66 -22.07 -20.51
CA ILE A 160 -2.86 -22.12 -21.36
C ILE A 160 -2.49 -22.34 -22.82
N LYS A 161 -1.43 -21.68 -23.32
CA LYS A 161 -0.97 -21.85 -24.71
C LYS A 161 -0.44 -23.25 -24.95
N ARG A 162 0.33 -23.82 -24.01
CA ARG A 162 0.92 -25.16 -24.15
C ARG A 162 -0.14 -26.27 -24.16
N LYS A 163 -1.13 -26.21 -23.26
CA LYS A 163 -2.26 -27.15 -23.25
C LYS A 163 -3.08 -27.16 -24.55
N ARG A 164 -3.17 -26.03 -25.25
CA ARG A 164 -3.83 -25.97 -26.57
C ARG A 164 -3.00 -26.61 -27.68
N SER A 165 -1.67 -26.62 -27.54
CA SER A 165 -0.77 -27.27 -28.49
C SER A 165 -0.79 -28.80 -28.34
N ASP A 166 -0.89 -29.30 -27.10
CA ASP A 166 -0.89 -30.74 -26.77
C ASP A 166 -2.25 -31.43 -27.05
N GLN A 167 -3.29 -30.66 -27.40
CA GLN A 167 -4.62 -31.17 -27.79
C GLN A 167 -4.82 -31.29 -29.32
N LYS A 168 -3.78 -31.03 -30.12
CA LYS A 168 -3.74 -31.26 -31.56
C LYS A 168 -2.79 -32.40 -31.90
#